data_AF-A0A1S2PX33-F1
#
_entry.id   AF-A0A1S2PX33-F1
#
_cell.length_a   1.000
_cell.length_b   1.000
_cell.length_c   1.000
_cell.angle_alpha   90.00
_cell.angle_beta   90.00
_cell.angle_gamma   90.00
#
_symmetry.space_group_name_H-M   'P 1'
#
loop_
_entity.id
_entity.type
_entity.pdbx_description
1 polymer ?
#
loop_
_entity_poly.entity_id
_entity_poly.type
_entity_poly.pdbx_seq_one_letter_code
_entity_poly.pdbx_strand_id
1 'polypeptide(L)'
;MLARTRSPRRLTTALAVFGLLTTGAAVQMTTAATPAHAATPHRVLFDNAHAETAGNADWIISTSQPDPLGENASPSVEKDWTGALSSWGVALQKTGNYSLKTLPSGSSLSYGGSSSTDLSKFDTLVLPEPNTPFTTAEKTAIMTFVKNGGGLFMISDHTGADRNNDGYDAVKILNDLMSNNSVDSTDPFGFSIDALNIGSDHPAAISDSTDPVLHGSFGTVTKSLIANGTTATLKPSDNSSVKGLLYRSGYSGNTGAFFLTSTFGSGRVAFWGDSSPIDDGTGQSGNTLYDGWNDPGATNAALALNATAWLAGASGSSGGGGSTSCTAAQLLGNNGFESGNTTWSASSGVITNSTGESARSGSYYAWLDGYGSATTNTLSQTVTIPSGCAATLSFYLHIDTAETTTSTAYDTLSVQVLNPSGTVLGTLATYSNLNAASGYTQRSFNLGNYAGQTVSIKFTGTEGAKLQTSFVIDDTALNVS
;
A
#
# COMPACT_ATOMS: atom_id res chain seq x y z
N MET A 1 -81.12 11.55 -49.12
CA MET A 1 -81.66 12.79 -48.52
C MET A 1 -82.06 12.45 -47.09
N LEU A 2 -81.60 13.25 -46.13
CA LEU A 2 -82.25 13.47 -44.83
C LEU A 2 -82.23 12.35 -43.77
N ALA A 3 -82.05 12.87 -42.55
CA ALA A 3 -82.62 12.40 -41.30
C ALA A 3 -82.04 11.08 -40.72
N ARG A 4 -81.33 11.18 -39.60
CA ARG A 4 -81.89 11.18 -38.24
C ARG A 4 -82.66 9.90 -37.91
N THR A 5 -82.26 9.41 -36.74
CA THR A 5 -83.08 8.78 -35.70
C THR A 5 -83.38 7.29 -35.76
N ARG A 6 -82.88 6.68 -34.67
CA ARG A 6 -83.56 5.77 -33.72
C ARG A 6 -83.47 4.27 -33.99
N SER A 7 -82.66 3.67 -33.10
CA SER A 7 -82.81 2.35 -32.49
C SER A 7 -84.28 1.98 -32.21
N PRO A 8 -84.58 0.66 -32.17
CA PRO A 8 -84.67 0.03 -30.86
C PRO A 8 -83.96 -1.33 -30.75
N ARG A 9 -83.19 -1.41 -29.67
CA ARG A 9 -83.12 -2.45 -28.62
C ARG A 9 -83.53 -3.91 -28.92
N ARG A 10 -82.57 -4.73 -28.44
CA ARG A 10 -82.62 -6.06 -27.80
C ARG A 10 -82.54 -7.27 -28.71
N LEU A 11 -81.36 -7.91 -28.69
CA LEU A 11 -81.27 -9.35 -28.57
C LEU A 11 -80.06 -9.74 -27.70
N THR A 12 -80.36 -10.62 -26.74
CA THR A 12 -79.48 -11.34 -25.83
C THR A 12 -78.68 -12.42 -26.55
N THR A 13 -77.39 -12.56 -26.28
CA THR A 13 -76.62 -13.83 -26.39
C THR A 13 -75.25 -13.60 -25.73
N ALA A 14 -75.00 -14.18 -24.56
CA ALA A 14 -74.38 -15.49 -24.30
C ALA A 14 -72.85 -15.48 -24.50
N LEU A 15 -72.17 -15.74 -23.37
CA LEU A 15 -70.73 -15.91 -23.21
C LEU A 15 -70.15 -17.01 -24.10
N ALA A 16 -68.98 -16.75 -24.67
CA ALA A 16 -67.99 -17.78 -24.96
C ALA A 16 -66.60 -17.25 -24.55
N VAL A 17 -65.95 -18.02 -23.68
CA VAL A 17 -64.61 -17.80 -23.14
C VAL A 17 -63.59 -18.35 -24.14
N PHE A 18 -62.57 -17.56 -24.48
CA PHE A 18 -61.30 -18.06 -25.01
C PHE A 18 -60.17 -17.43 -24.20
N GLY A 19 -59.44 -18.29 -23.48
CA GLY A 19 -58.23 -17.91 -22.76
C GLY A 19 -57.06 -17.73 -23.71
N LEU A 20 -56.26 -16.70 -23.47
CA LEU A 20 -54.91 -16.55 -24.01
C LEU A 20 -53.99 -16.26 -22.82
N LEU A 21 -53.11 -17.21 -22.51
CA LEU A 21 -52.02 -17.00 -21.55
C LEU A 21 -51.01 -16.04 -22.18
N THR A 22 -50.81 -14.89 -21.54
CA THR A 22 -49.63 -14.04 -21.74
C THR A 22 -48.83 -14.04 -20.44
N THR A 23 -47.74 -14.82 -20.43
CA THR A 23 -46.70 -14.74 -19.40
C THR A 23 -45.96 -13.41 -19.56
N GLY A 24 -46.26 -12.44 -18.70
CA GLY A 24 -45.45 -11.24 -18.55
C GLY A 24 -44.14 -11.59 -17.84
N ALA A 25 -43.04 -11.66 -18.59
CA ALA A 25 -41.71 -11.70 -18.02
C ALA A 25 -41.42 -10.34 -17.36
N ALA A 26 -41.35 -10.32 -16.03
CA ALA A 26 -40.76 -9.20 -15.32
C ALA A 26 -39.26 -9.19 -15.62
N VAL A 27 -38.79 -8.20 -16.36
CA VAL A 27 -37.36 -7.92 -16.52
C VAL A 27 -36.87 -7.40 -15.18
N GLN A 28 -36.39 -8.30 -14.34
CA GLN A 28 -35.67 -7.96 -13.13
C GLN A 28 -34.31 -7.42 -13.58
N MET A 29 -34.17 -6.09 -13.63
CA MET A 29 -32.87 -5.45 -13.79
C MET A 29 -32.05 -5.79 -12.54
N THR A 30 -31.28 -6.87 -12.61
CA THR A 30 -30.14 -7.07 -11.73
C THR A 30 -29.19 -5.91 -12.03
N THR A 31 -29.09 -4.96 -11.11
CA THR A 31 -27.94 -4.07 -11.04
C THR A 31 -26.72 -4.97 -10.90
N ALA A 32 -26.06 -5.28 -12.01
CA ALA A 32 -24.75 -5.91 -11.98
C ALA A 32 -23.92 -5.04 -11.04
N ALA A 33 -23.43 -5.63 -9.95
CA ALA A 33 -22.42 -4.99 -9.14
C ALA A 33 -21.33 -4.53 -10.10
N THR A 34 -21.06 -3.22 -10.13
CA THR A 34 -19.83 -2.71 -10.71
C THR A 34 -18.71 -3.58 -10.15
N PRO A 35 -17.90 -4.26 -10.98
CA PRO A 35 -16.77 -5.01 -10.47
C PRO A 35 -15.97 -4.03 -9.61
N ALA A 36 -15.76 -4.41 -8.35
CA ALA A 36 -14.83 -3.68 -7.49
C ALA A 36 -13.55 -3.53 -8.31
N HIS A 37 -13.08 -2.29 -8.50
CA HIS A 37 -11.77 -2.07 -9.06
C HIS A 37 -10.80 -2.94 -8.27
N ALA A 38 -10.19 -3.92 -8.94
CA ALA A 38 -9.14 -4.73 -8.32
C ALA A 38 -8.13 -3.76 -7.70
N ALA A 39 -7.88 -3.91 -6.40
CA ALA A 39 -6.83 -3.15 -5.72
C ALA A 39 -5.56 -3.24 -6.58
N THR A 40 -4.89 -2.11 -6.81
CA THR A 40 -3.69 -2.11 -7.64
C THR A 40 -2.69 -3.10 -7.03
N PRO A 41 -2.29 -4.16 -7.75
CA PRO A 41 -1.36 -5.16 -7.23
C PRO A 41 -0.04 -4.50 -6.83
N HIS A 42 0.63 -5.01 -5.80
CA HIS A 42 2.01 -4.68 -5.46
C HIS A 42 2.93 -5.04 -6.64
N ARG A 43 3.63 -4.05 -7.17
CA ARG A 43 4.43 -4.19 -8.39
C ARG A 43 5.88 -4.49 -8.02
N VAL A 44 6.37 -5.67 -8.38
CA VAL A 44 7.72 -6.13 -8.05
C VAL A 44 8.52 -6.31 -9.34
N LEU A 45 9.71 -5.70 -9.38
CA LEU A 45 10.70 -5.88 -10.44
C LEU A 45 11.86 -6.72 -9.91
N PHE A 46 12.13 -7.85 -10.53
CA PHE A 46 13.34 -8.64 -10.34
C PHE A 46 14.38 -8.22 -11.37
N ASP A 47 15.62 -8.04 -10.95
CA ASP A 47 16.70 -7.72 -11.88
C ASP A 47 17.23 -8.96 -12.60
N ASN A 48 17.54 -8.81 -13.88
CA ASN A 48 18.31 -9.74 -14.71
C ASN A 48 19.23 -8.96 -15.69
N ALA A 49 19.47 -7.67 -15.43
CA ALA A 49 20.29 -6.81 -16.28
C ALA A 49 21.78 -6.85 -15.90
N HIS A 50 22.13 -7.39 -14.74
CA HIS A 50 23.47 -7.37 -14.15
C HIS A 50 24.05 -8.77 -13.97
N ALA A 51 23.85 -9.63 -14.98
CA ALA A 51 24.43 -10.97 -15.10
C ALA A 51 23.96 -11.99 -14.04
N GLU A 52 22.71 -11.87 -13.62
CA GLU A 52 22.02 -12.79 -12.69
C GLU A 52 21.89 -14.23 -13.22
N THR A 53 22.08 -14.44 -14.52
CA THR A 53 22.13 -15.76 -15.17
C THR A 53 23.54 -16.17 -15.61
N ALA A 54 24.60 -15.59 -15.02
CA ALA A 54 25.98 -15.94 -15.37
C ALA A 54 26.46 -17.23 -14.69
N GLY A 55 27.32 -17.98 -15.38
CA GLY A 55 27.86 -19.24 -14.85
C GLY A 55 26.76 -20.26 -14.63
N ASN A 56 26.61 -20.74 -13.39
CA ASN A 56 25.53 -21.65 -12.98
C ASN A 56 24.34 -20.90 -12.34
N ALA A 57 24.41 -19.57 -12.19
CA ALA A 57 23.30 -18.79 -11.67
C ALA A 57 22.18 -18.69 -12.71
N ASP A 58 20.96 -18.52 -12.22
CA ASP A 58 19.79 -18.38 -13.08
C ASP A 58 18.74 -17.50 -12.41
N TRP A 59 19.10 -16.42 -11.73
CA TRP A 59 18.21 -15.77 -10.75
C TRP A 59 17.05 -14.97 -11.37
N ILE A 60 16.09 -15.65 -11.97
CA ILE A 60 14.94 -15.07 -12.68
C ILE A 60 13.63 -15.76 -12.26
N ILE A 61 12.50 -15.09 -12.24
CA ILE A 61 11.24 -15.79 -11.86
C ILE A 61 10.67 -16.65 -12.99
N SER A 62 11.11 -16.41 -14.23
CA SER A 62 10.58 -16.99 -15.47
C SER A 62 11.55 -16.72 -16.64
N THR A 63 11.57 -17.62 -17.62
CA THR A 63 12.30 -17.42 -18.89
C THR A 63 11.57 -16.46 -19.84
N SER A 64 10.25 -16.29 -19.64
CA SER A 64 9.51 -15.21 -20.29
C SER A 64 9.74 -13.89 -19.56
N GLN A 65 10.40 -12.95 -20.24
CA GLN A 65 10.74 -11.63 -19.72
C GLN A 65 10.31 -10.54 -20.72
N PRO A 66 9.85 -9.37 -20.26
CA PRO A 66 9.78 -8.96 -18.86
C PRO A 66 8.58 -9.53 -18.09
N ASP A 67 7.58 -10.10 -18.76
CA ASP A 67 6.34 -10.57 -18.13
C ASP A 67 6.34 -12.10 -18.01
N PRO A 68 6.36 -12.67 -16.79
CA PRO A 68 6.41 -14.11 -16.59
C PRO A 68 5.13 -14.83 -17.06
N LEU A 69 4.01 -14.11 -17.19
CA LEU A 69 2.75 -14.68 -17.68
C LEU A 69 2.81 -15.11 -19.15
N GLY A 70 3.87 -14.72 -19.88
CA GLY A 70 4.14 -15.22 -21.22
C GLY A 70 4.59 -16.69 -21.26
N GLU A 71 5.15 -17.24 -20.17
CA GLU A 71 5.49 -18.66 -20.05
C GLU A 71 4.25 -19.47 -19.67
N ASN A 72 3.55 -19.02 -18.61
CA ASN A 72 2.25 -19.55 -18.22
C ASN A 72 1.39 -18.44 -17.61
N ALA A 73 0.22 -18.18 -18.21
CA ALA A 73 -0.68 -17.10 -17.82
C ALA A 73 -1.48 -17.38 -16.53
N SER A 74 -1.41 -18.60 -15.98
CA SER A 74 -2.11 -18.99 -14.76
C SER A 74 -1.29 -20.01 -13.97
N PRO A 75 -0.10 -19.62 -13.46
CA PRO A 75 0.75 -20.53 -12.73
C PRO A 75 0.11 -20.95 -11.41
N SER A 76 0.30 -22.22 -11.05
CA SER A 76 -0.32 -22.90 -9.93
C SER A 76 0.69 -23.72 -9.11
N VAL A 77 1.75 -24.20 -9.75
CA VAL A 77 2.89 -24.90 -9.16
C VAL A 77 4.20 -24.25 -9.60
N GLU A 78 5.25 -24.47 -8.84
CA GLU A 78 6.56 -23.82 -8.95
C GLU A 78 7.16 -24.00 -10.36
N LYS A 79 6.96 -25.19 -10.95
CA LYS A 79 7.44 -25.55 -12.29
C LYS A 79 6.58 -25.04 -13.45
N ASP A 80 5.54 -24.26 -13.17
CA ASP A 80 4.78 -23.59 -14.23
C ASP A 80 5.57 -22.46 -14.88
N TRP A 81 6.64 -21.98 -14.21
CA TRP A 81 7.67 -21.11 -14.75
C TRP A 81 9.06 -21.74 -14.56
N THR A 82 10.04 -21.23 -15.31
CA THR A 82 11.43 -21.69 -15.28
C THR A 82 12.37 -20.55 -14.88
N GLY A 83 13.19 -20.71 -13.85
CA GLY A 83 14.14 -19.65 -13.48
C GLY A 83 14.82 -19.72 -12.10
N ALA A 84 14.83 -20.84 -11.39
CA ALA A 84 15.47 -20.95 -10.07
C ALA A 84 14.86 -20.06 -8.96
N LEU A 85 14.06 -19.04 -9.28
CA LEU A 85 13.25 -18.24 -8.35
C LEU A 85 11.75 -18.41 -8.64
N SER A 86 11.35 -19.37 -9.46
CA SER A 86 9.95 -19.48 -9.92
C SER A 86 8.98 -19.72 -8.79
N SER A 87 9.36 -20.43 -7.73
CA SER A 87 8.59 -20.63 -6.49
C SER A 87 8.25 -19.29 -5.83
N TRP A 88 9.19 -18.36 -5.80
CA TRP A 88 8.96 -17.01 -5.29
C TRP A 88 7.92 -16.28 -6.15
N GLY A 89 8.14 -16.28 -7.46
CA GLY A 89 7.24 -15.62 -8.40
C GLY A 89 5.82 -16.21 -8.38
N VAL A 90 5.71 -17.53 -8.50
CA VAL A 90 4.44 -18.26 -8.49
C VAL A 90 3.69 -18.06 -7.17
N ALA A 91 4.39 -18.11 -6.03
CA ALA A 91 3.76 -17.88 -4.72
C ALA A 91 3.14 -16.48 -4.62
N LEU A 92 3.85 -15.43 -5.09
CA LEU A 92 3.30 -14.08 -5.13
C LEU A 92 2.15 -13.95 -6.14
N GLN A 93 2.31 -14.49 -7.35
CA GLN A 93 1.32 -14.43 -8.42
C GLN A 93 -0.01 -15.08 -8.00
N LYS A 94 0.04 -16.23 -7.32
CA LYS A 94 -1.13 -16.97 -6.83
C LYS A 94 -1.99 -16.19 -5.83
N THR A 95 -1.42 -15.20 -5.15
CA THR A 95 -2.20 -14.37 -4.23
C THR A 95 -3.16 -13.44 -4.96
N GLY A 96 -2.91 -13.13 -6.24
CA GLY A 96 -3.63 -12.10 -7.00
C GLY A 96 -3.30 -10.66 -6.57
N ASN A 97 -2.43 -10.47 -5.58
CA ASN A 97 -2.08 -9.17 -5.01
C ASN A 97 -0.77 -8.59 -5.57
N TYR A 98 -0.07 -9.32 -6.44
CA TYR A 98 1.21 -8.87 -7.00
C TYR A 98 1.18 -8.86 -8.52
N SER A 99 1.91 -7.89 -9.09
CA SER A 99 2.28 -7.82 -10.50
C SER A 99 3.79 -7.95 -10.58
N LEU A 100 4.26 -8.98 -11.27
CA LEU A 100 5.68 -9.31 -11.30
C LEU A 100 6.27 -9.03 -12.67
N LYS A 101 7.49 -8.51 -12.70
CA LYS A 101 8.29 -8.40 -13.92
C LYS A 101 9.74 -8.72 -13.64
N THR A 102 10.45 -9.13 -14.69
CA THR A 102 11.91 -9.21 -14.70
C THR A 102 12.48 -8.13 -15.63
N LEU A 103 13.48 -7.38 -15.17
CA LEU A 103 14.24 -6.47 -16.01
C LEU A 103 15.19 -7.30 -16.91
N PRO A 104 14.97 -7.37 -18.23
CA PRO A 104 15.71 -8.31 -19.06
C PRO A 104 17.19 -7.95 -19.21
N SER A 105 18.04 -8.97 -19.44
CA SER A 105 19.45 -8.78 -19.78
C SER A 105 19.66 -7.78 -20.91
N GLY A 106 20.65 -6.89 -20.75
CA GLY A 106 20.93 -5.78 -21.67
C GLY A 106 20.03 -4.56 -21.49
N SER A 107 19.13 -4.55 -20.52
CA SER A 107 18.38 -3.36 -20.10
C SER A 107 19.17 -2.53 -19.07
N SER A 108 18.61 -1.42 -18.61
CA SER A 108 19.20 -0.60 -17.54
C SER A 108 18.15 -0.16 -16.54
N LEU A 109 18.55 0.00 -15.29
CA LEU A 109 17.70 0.53 -14.23
C LEU A 109 17.54 2.05 -14.39
N SER A 110 16.30 2.53 -14.42
CA SER A 110 15.97 3.96 -14.52
C SER A 110 14.87 4.35 -13.54
N TYR A 111 14.78 5.64 -13.19
CA TYR A 111 13.72 6.16 -12.33
C TYR A 111 13.20 7.50 -12.85
N GLY A 112 11.89 7.60 -13.06
CA GLY A 112 11.22 8.80 -13.59
C GLY A 112 11.20 8.86 -15.13
N GLY A 113 11.60 7.78 -15.81
CA GLY A 113 11.58 7.64 -17.25
C GLY A 113 10.29 7.03 -17.81
N SER A 114 10.28 6.80 -19.13
CA SER A 114 9.11 6.27 -19.84
C SER A 114 9.11 4.74 -20.01
N SER A 115 10.25 4.06 -19.77
CA SER A 115 10.40 2.61 -19.93
C SER A 115 9.31 1.84 -19.17
N SER A 116 8.82 0.73 -19.73
CA SER A 116 7.83 -0.14 -19.06
C SER A 116 8.37 -0.85 -17.81
N THR A 117 9.70 -0.86 -17.66
CA THR A 117 10.45 -1.37 -16.50
C THR A 117 11.10 -0.25 -15.67
N ASP A 118 10.75 1.02 -15.90
CA ASP A 118 11.22 2.12 -15.06
C ASP A 118 10.75 1.97 -13.61
N LEU A 119 11.64 2.20 -12.65
CA LEU A 119 11.40 1.98 -11.21
C LEU A 119 10.24 2.82 -10.66
N SER A 120 9.87 3.95 -11.28
CA SER A 120 8.67 4.72 -10.89
C SER A 120 7.36 3.93 -11.08
N LYS A 121 7.39 2.83 -11.83
CA LYS A 121 6.26 1.94 -12.08
C LYS A 121 6.22 0.73 -11.14
N PHE A 122 7.11 0.65 -10.16
CA PHE A 122 7.20 -0.47 -9.23
C PHE A 122 7.15 0.01 -7.79
N ASP A 123 6.83 -0.91 -6.89
CA ASP A 123 6.83 -0.72 -5.44
C ASP A 123 8.05 -1.40 -4.81
N THR A 124 8.60 -2.43 -5.46
CA THR A 124 9.80 -3.14 -4.99
C THR A 124 10.74 -3.49 -6.14
N LEU A 125 12.04 -3.32 -5.90
CA LEU A 125 13.14 -3.83 -6.72
C LEU A 125 13.86 -4.94 -5.94
N VAL A 126 14.01 -6.10 -6.57
CA VAL A 126 14.81 -7.23 -6.08
C VAL A 126 16.08 -7.32 -6.91
N LEU A 127 17.23 -7.30 -6.25
CA LEU A 127 18.57 -7.44 -6.83
C LEU A 127 19.17 -8.79 -6.38
N PRO A 128 18.92 -9.90 -7.12
CA PRO A 128 19.41 -11.20 -6.73
C PRO A 128 20.84 -11.44 -7.23
N GLU A 129 21.84 -11.27 -6.36
CA GLU A 129 23.27 -11.52 -6.64
C GLU A 129 23.77 -10.85 -7.93
N PRO A 130 23.75 -9.50 -8.03
CA PRO A 130 24.27 -8.82 -9.20
C PRO A 130 25.75 -9.16 -9.40
N ASN A 131 26.12 -9.47 -10.63
CA ASN A 131 27.45 -9.90 -11.07
C ASN A 131 28.09 -8.91 -12.06
N THR A 132 27.44 -7.78 -12.36
CA THR A 132 28.02 -6.68 -13.14
C THR A 132 27.81 -5.36 -12.40
N PRO A 133 28.80 -4.44 -12.34
CA PRO A 133 28.64 -3.18 -11.63
C PRO A 133 27.53 -2.28 -12.18
N PHE A 134 26.74 -1.68 -11.29
CA PHE A 134 25.79 -0.63 -11.65
C PHE A 134 26.50 0.63 -12.17
N THR A 135 25.98 1.22 -13.23
CA THR A 135 26.44 2.54 -13.68
C THR A 135 26.08 3.64 -12.68
N THR A 136 26.73 4.81 -12.78
CA THR A 136 26.38 5.98 -11.96
C THR A 136 24.91 6.38 -12.10
N ALA A 137 24.34 6.25 -13.30
CA ALA A 137 22.93 6.56 -13.55
C ALA A 137 22.00 5.56 -12.84
N GLU A 138 22.32 4.28 -12.87
CA GLU A 138 21.54 3.23 -12.21
C GLU A 138 21.62 3.34 -10.70
N LYS A 139 22.82 3.57 -10.14
CA LYS A 139 22.98 3.86 -8.70
C LYS A 139 22.12 5.06 -8.29
N THR A 140 22.09 6.12 -9.10
CA THR A 140 21.24 7.28 -8.85
C THR A 140 19.74 6.91 -8.90
N ALA A 141 19.33 6.09 -9.88
CA ALA A 141 17.96 5.64 -10.03
C ALA A 141 17.48 4.79 -8.85
N ILE A 142 18.28 3.78 -8.45
CA ILE A 142 17.98 2.89 -7.32
C ILE A 142 17.86 3.71 -6.03
N MET A 143 18.85 4.56 -5.75
CA MET A 143 18.86 5.34 -4.50
C MET A 143 17.72 6.37 -4.46
N THR A 144 17.37 6.98 -5.59
CA THR A 144 16.23 7.90 -5.69
C THR A 144 14.90 7.16 -5.53
N PHE A 145 14.77 5.97 -6.11
CA PHE A 145 13.61 5.10 -5.95
C PHE A 145 13.34 4.77 -4.48
N VAL A 146 14.37 4.30 -3.76
CA VAL A 146 14.25 4.00 -2.32
C VAL A 146 13.92 5.27 -1.53
N LYS A 147 14.67 6.35 -1.74
CA LYS A 147 14.43 7.63 -1.03
C LYS A 147 12.97 8.10 -1.13
N ASN A 148 12.32 7.84 -2.26
CA ASN A 148 10.95 8.25 -2.56
C ASN A 148 9.88 7.20 -2.23
N GLY A 149 10.19 6.17 -1.44
CA GLY A 149 9.20 5.20 -0.94
C GLY A 149 9.30 3.80 -1.54
N GLY A 150 10.21 3.57 -2.49
CA GLY A 150 10.45 2.24 -3.05
C GLY A 150 11.05 1.27 -2.04
N GLY A 151 10.72 -0.02 -2.19
CA GLY A 151 11.35 -1.12 -1.47
C GLY A 151 12.54 -1.67 -2.25
N LEU A 152 13.70 -1.84 -1.59
CA LEU A 152 14.89 -2.47 -2.16
C LEU A 152 15.22 -3.77 -1.43
N PHE A 153 15.22 -4.89 -2.15
CA PHE A 153 15.69 -6.18 -1.66
C PHE A 153 17.05 -6.49 -2.27
N MET A 154 18.11 -6.42 -1.47
CA MET A 154 19.45 -6.81 -1.88
C MET A 154 19.73 -8.24 -1.43
N ILE A 155 20.04 -9.12 -2.37
CA ILE A 155 20.53 -10.46 -2.06
C ILE A 155 21.96 -10.52 -2.57
N SER A 156 22.88 -10.84 -1.69
CA SER A 156 24.29 -10.99 -2.01
C SER A 156 24.61 -12.48 -2.16
N ASP A 157 25.87 -12.82 -2.00
CA ASP A 157 26.33 -14.19 -1.85
C ASP A 157 27.61 -14.12 -0.99
N HIS A 158 28.71 -14.70 -1.44
CA HIS A 158 30.00 -14.56 -0.77
C HIS A 158 31.02 -13.73 -1.56
N THR A 159 32.09 -13.34 -0.89
CA THR A 159 33.26 -12.77 -1.58
C THR A 159 33.85 -13.82 -2.51
N GLY A 160 34.11 -13.44 -3.77
CA GLY A 160 34.54 -14.37 -4.81
C GLY A 160 33.42 -15.11 -5.55
N ALA A 161 32.14 -14.80 -5.29
CA ALA A 161 31.01 -15.21 -6.13
C ALA A 161 30.95 -14.40 -7.45
N ASP A 162 32.08 -14.35 -8.16
CA ASP A 162 32.22 -13.68 -9.46
C ASP A 162 31.90 -14.71 -10.56
N ARG A 163 30.63 -14.75 -10.97
CA ARG A 163 30.08 -15.75 -11.89
C ARG A 163 30.46 -15.48 -13.35
N ASN A 164 30.79 -14.24 -13.70
CA ASN A 164 31.13 -13.84 -15.07
C ASN A 164 32.65 -13.60 -15.28
N ASN A 165 33.45 -13.69 -14.21
CA ASN A 165 34.89 -13.47 -14.17
C ASN A 165 35.32 -12.05 -14.57
N ASP A 166 34.52 -11.03 -14.24
CA ASP A 166 34.82 -9.62 -14.52
C ASP A 166 35.58 -8.91 -13.38
N GLY A 167 35.81 -9.61 -12.27
CA GLY A 167 36.48 -9.14 -11.06
C GLY A 167 35.54 -8.61 -9.98
N TYR A 168 34.24 -8.54 -10.24
CA TYR A 168 33.22 -8.06 -9.32
C TYR A 168 32.31 -9.20 -8.86
N ASP A 169 32.06 -9.21 -7.55
CA ASP A 169 31.08 -10.09 -6.92
C ASP A 169 29.98 -9.21 -6.30
N ALA A 170 28.84 -9.82 -5.95
CA ALA A 170 27.70 -9.10 -5.38
C ALA A 170 28.07 -8.32 -4.10
N VAL A 171 29.03 -8.81 -3.31
CA VAL A 171 29.51 -8.11 -2.10
C VAL A 171 30.14 -6.77 -2.46
N LYS A 172 31.00 -6.72 -3.48
CA LYS A 172 31.60 -5.47 -3.98
C LYS A 172 30.55 -4.55 -4.60
N ILE A 173 29.69 -5.09 -5.46
CA ILE A 173 28.71 -4.31 -6.23
C ILE A 173 27.70 -3.62 -5.30
N LEU A 174 27.16 -4.35 -4.32
CA LEU A 174 26.18 -3.80 -3.39
C LEU A 174 26.82 -2.84 -2.38
N ASN A 175 28.05 -3.10 -1.92
CA ASN A 175 28.78 -2.10 -1.12
C ASN A 175 29.08 -0.83 -1.92
N ASP A 176 29.43 -0.92 -3.22
CA ASP A 176 29.65 0.23 -4.09
C ASP A 176 28.35 1.04 -4.31
N LEU A 177 27.20 0.37 -4.47
CA LEU A 177 25.89 1.04 -4.51
C LEU A 177 25.68 1.91 -3.25
N MET A 178 25.94 1.36 -2.07
CA MET A 178 25.71 2.04 -0.79
C MET A 178 26.75 3.14 -0.48
N SER A 179 28.01 2.97 -0.90
CA SER A 179 29.12 3.86 -0.53
C SER A 179 29.56 4.81 -1.63
N ASN A 180 29.14 4.60 -2.88
CA ASN A 180 29.58 5.36 -4.05
C ASN A 180 28.42 5.64 -5.02
N ASN A 181 27.48 6.46 -4.58
CA ASN A 181 26.36 6.96 -5.37
C ASN A 181 26.22 8.49 -5.22
N SER A 182 25.37 9.11 -6.07
CA SER A 182 25.19 10.57 -6.13
C SER A 182 24.09 11.11 -5.22
N VAL A 183 23.30 10.24 -4.56
CA VAL A 183 22.12 10.61 -3.79
C VAL A 183 22.47 10.77 -2.31
N ASP A 184 23.12 9.76 -1.74
CA ASP A 184 23.65 9.74 -0.38
C ASP A 184 24.70 8.62 -0.28
N SER A 185 25.97 9.01 -0.10
CA SER A 185 27.11 8.09 0.01
C SER A 185 27.64 7.98 1.43
N THR A 186 26.90 8.43 2.44
CA THR A 186 27.33 8.43 3.85
C THR A 186 26.80 7.22 4.63
N ASP A 187 26.77 6.04 4.01
CA ASP A 187 26.13 4.83 4.55
C ASP A 187 24.62 5.03 4.84
N PRO A 188 23.81 5.34 3.80
CA PRO A 188 22.42 5.73 3.97
C PRO A 188 21.53 4.62 4.55
N PHE A 189 21.97 3.36 4.49
CA PHE A 189 21.21 2.21 5.00
C PHE A 189 21.71 1.74 6.37
N GLY A 190 22.85 2.26 6.85
CA GLY A 190 23.42 1.94 8.15
C GLY A 190 24.02 0.53 8.23
N PHE A 191 24.60 0.00 7.15
CA PHE A 191 25.33 -1.26 7.20
C PHE A 191 26.34 -1.40 6.06
N SER A 192 27.31 -2.29 6.25
CA SER A 192 28.20 -2.77 5.20
C SER A 192 28.15 -4.28 5.11
N ILE A 193 28.24 -4.82 3.89
CA ILE A 193 28.29 -6.26 3.65
C ILE A 193 29.72 -6.73 3.91
N ASP A 194 29.85 -7.76 4.75
CA ASP A 194 31.15 -8.32 5.13
C ASP A 194 31.75 -9.08 3.93
N ALA A 195 33.08 -9.01 3.77
CA ALA A 195 33.79 -9.80 2.76
C ALA A 195 34.11 -11.20 3.32
N LEU A 196 33.11 -12.09 3.35
CA LEU A 196 33.21 -13.44 3.88
C LEU A 196 32.79 -14.49 2.85
N ASN A 197 33.19 -15.74 3.11
CA ASN A 197 32.64 -16.94 2.47
C ASN A 197 32.39 -17.97 3.58
N ILE A 198 31.15 -18.02 4.05
CA ILE A 198 30.71 -18.89 5.13
C ILE A 198 30.14 -20.15 4.50
N GLY A 199 30.88 -21.27 4.56
CA GLY A 199 30.51 -22.48 3.84
C GLY A 199 29.15 -23.07 4.23
N SER A 200 28.77 -23.07 5.52
CA SER A 200 27.43 -23.47 5.94
C SER A 200 27.05 -22.93 7.32
N ASP A 201 25.78 -22.58 7.50
CA ASP A 201 25.15 -22.28 8.79
C ASP A 201 23.62 -22.28 8.65
N HIS A 202 22.88 -22.18 9.77
CA HIS A 202 21.45 -21.88 9.77
C HIS A 202 21.15 -20.66 10.65
N PRO A 203 21.31 -19.44 10.11
CA PRO A 203 21.06 -18.22 10.85
C PRO A 203 19.66 -18.18 11.45
N ALA A 204 19.58 -17.86 12.74
CA ALA A 204 18.34 -17.91 13.50
C ALA A 204 17.71 -16.53 13.61
N ALA A 205 16.38 -16.49 13.53
CA ALA A 205 15.61 -15.28 13.74
C ALA A 205 15.75 -14.78 15.20
N ILE A 206 15.79 -13.47 15.37
CA ILE A 206 15.67 -12.84 16.68
C ILE A 206 14.27 -13.09 17.28
N SER A 207 14.15 -12.94 18.59
CA SER A 207 12.85 -12.96 19.26
C SER A 207 12.17 -11.59 19.18
N ASP A 208 11.43 -11.36 18.10
CA ASP A 208 10.55 -10.18 17.96
C ASP A 208 9.22 -10.58 17.32
N SER A 209 8.22 -10.84 18.16
CA SER A 209 6.89 -11.28 17.75
C SER A 209 6.10 -10.25 16.94
N THR A 210 6.56 -9.00 16.89
CA THR A 210 5.88 -7.89 16.20
C THR A 210 6.49 -7.58 14.85
N ASP A 211 7.64 -8.18 14.52
CA ASP A 211 8.33 -7.89 13.27
C ASP A 211 7.56 -8.48 12.07
N PRO A 212 7.15 -7.64 11.10
CA PRO A 212 6.32 -8.08 9.97
C PRO A 212 7.08 -8.94 8.96
N VAL A 213 8.41 -8.93 8.95
CA VAL A 213 9.21 -9.83 8.12
C VAL A 213 9.30 -11.20 8.79
N LEU A 214 9.47 -11.24 10.10
CA LEU A 214 9.51 -12.51 10.85
C LEU A 214 8.13 -13.18 10.98
N HIS A 215 7.06 -12.40 10.99
CA HIS A 215 5.69 -12.90 11.22
C HIS A 215 4.71 -12.42 10.17
N GLY A 216 5.11 -12.30 8.90
CA GLY A 216 4.20 -11.88 7.84
C GLY A 216 3.18 -12.95 7.42
N SER A 217 2.41 -12.62 6.38
CA SER A 217 1.32 -13.48 5.87
C SER A 217 1.74 -14.76 5.19
N PHE A 218 3.01 -14.88 4.87
CA PHE A 218 3.56 -16.06 4.21
C PHE A 218 4.16 -17.05 5.22
N GLY A 219 4.00 -16.80 6.52
CA GLY A 219 4.38 -17.71 7.58
C GLY A 219 5.36 -17.10 8.57
N THR A 220 5.71 -17.88 9.59
CA THR A 220 6.71 -17.48 10.59
C THR A 220 8.11 -17.85 10.12
N VAL A 221 9.01 -16.87 10.14
CA VAL A 221 10.43 -17.08 9.90
C VAL A 221 11.09 -17.47 11.21
N THR A 222 11.79 -18.60 11.19
CA THR A 222 12.54 -19.10 12.36
C THR A 222 14.03 -19.20 12.07
N LYS A 223 14.37 -19.61 10.85
CA LYS A 223 15.75 -19.77 10.38
C LYS A 223 15.85 -19.51 8.89
N SER A 224 17.07 -19.26 8.45
CA SER A 224 17.45 -19.34 7.05
C SER A 224 18.66 -20.24 6.89
N LEU A 225 19.14 -20.41 5.67
CA LEU A 225 20.30 -21.23 5.32
C LEU A 225 21.46 -20.33 4.88
N ILE A 226 22.67 -20.71 5.25
CA ILE A 226 23.89 -20.28 4.56
C ILE A 226 24.48 -21.52 3.87
N ALA A 227 24.84 -21.39 2.60
CA ALA A 227 25.51 -22.39 1.78
C ALA A 227 26.56 -21.71 0.87
N ASN A 228 27.63 -21.19 1.49
CA ASN A 228 28.60 -20.24 0.93
C ASN A 228 28.09 -18.80 0.87
N GLY A 229 27.60 -18.25 1.98
CA GLY A 229 27.11 -16.87 2.03
C GLY A 229 28.04 -15.90 2.75
N THR A 230 27.52 -14.70 3.01
CA THR A 230 28.14 -13.67 3.84
C THR A 230 27.18 -13.13 4.92
N THR A 231 27.63 -12.15 5.70
CA THR A 231 26.82 -11.38 6.65
C THR A 231 27.02 -9.89 6.41
N ALA A 232 26.35 -9.06 7.21
CA ALA A 232 26.58 -7.63 7.29
C ALA A 232 26.93 -7.18 8.71
N THR A 233 27.68 -6.09 8.76
CA THR A 233 27.96 -5.31 9.96
C THR A 233 27.04 -4.08 9.98
N LEU A 234 26.23 -3.96 11.03
CA LEU A 234 25.28 -2.86 11.23
C LEU A 234 25.97 -1.64 11.85
N LYS A 235 25.54 -0.46 11.42
CA LYS A 235 26.00 0.86 11.90
C LYS A 235 24.79 1.74 12.26
N PRO A 236 24.12 1.48 13.39
CA PRO A 236 22.96 2.28 13.82
C PRO A 236 23.26 3.76 14.08
N SER A 237 24.54 4.14 14.23
CA SER A 237 24.99 5.54 14.29
C SER A 237 24.74 6.29 12.99
N ASP A 238 24.82 5.59 11.86
CA ASP A 238 24.73 6.16 10.52
C ASP A 238 23.26 6.13 10.09
N ASN A 239 22.55 5.04 10.42
CA ASN A 239 21.10 4.96 10.31
C ASN A 239 20.47 4.11 11.42
N SER A 240 19.77 4.77 12.35
CA SER A 240 19.12 4.11 13.50
C SER A 240 17.99 3.13 13.16
N SER A 241 17.51 3.11 11.91
CA SER A 241 16.48 2.18 11.46
C SER A 241 17.01 0.80 11.06
N VAL A 242 18.34 0.66 10.93
CA VAL A 242 18.94 -0.64 10.61
C VAL A 242 18.72 -1.64 11.75
N LYS A 243 18.27 -2.84 11.40
CA LYS A 243 17.94 -3.89 12.35
C LYS A 243 18.25 -5.26 11.75
N GLY A 244 19.13 -6.03 12.39
CA GLY A 244 19.34 -7.42 12.04
C GLY A 244 18.18 -8.28 12.53
N LEU A 245 17.68 -9.17 11.67
CA LEU A 245 16.56 -10.04 11.96
C LEU A 245 16.97 -11.51 12.06
N LEU A 246 17.93 -11.96 11.26
CA LEU A 246 18.51 -13.29 11.37
C LEU A 246 20.02 -13.17 11.55
N TYR A 247 20.57 -13.89 12.51
CA TYR A 247 22.01 -13.86 12.82
C TYR A 247 22.64 -15.23 12.65
N ARG A 248 23.88 -15.21 12.16
CA ARG A 248 24.75 -16.38 12.15
C ARG A 248 24.85 -17.02 13.54
N SER A 249 25.03 -18.33 13.61
CA SER A 249 25.22 -19.06 14.86
C SER A 249 26.32 -18.42 15.72
N GLY A 250 25.97 -18.03 16.95
CA GLY A 250 26.89 -17.39 17.91
C GLY A 250 27.00 -15.86 17.78
N TYR A 251 26.23 -15.22 16.89
CA TYR A 251 26.23 -13.77 16.69
C TYR A 251 24.90 -13.12 17.11
N SER A 252 24.97 -11.83 17.45
CA SER A 252 23.82 -10.96 17.73
C SER A 252 24.30 -9.49 17.73
N GLY A 253 23.38 -8.53 17.77
CA GLY A 253 23.72 -7.11 17.83
C GLY A 253 24.17 -6.57 16.47
N ASN A 254 25.36 -5.97 16.40
CA ASN A 254 25.77 -5.22 15.20
C ASN A 254 26.64 -6.02 14.21
N THR A 255 26.96 -7.29 14.48
CA THR A 255 27.80 -8.10 13.59
C THR A 255 27.18 -9.45 13.31
N GLY A 256 27.52 -10.06 12.17
CA GLY A 256 27.03 -11.37 11.80
C GLY A 256 25.54 -11.40 11.45
N ALA A 257 24.96 -10.26 11.10
CA ALA A 257 23.58 -10.18 10.62
C ALA A 257 23.51 -10.80 9.23
N PHE A 258 22.81 -11.93 9.12
CA PHE A 258 22.63 -12.62 7.86
C PHE A 258 21.46 -12.05 7.05
N PHE A 259 20.40 -11.68 7.75
CA PHE A 259 19.27 -10.94 7.20
C PHE A 259 19.02 -9.70 8.05
N LEU A 260 18.76 -8.57 7.40
CA LEU A 260 18.45 -7.30 8.06
C LEU A 260 17.44 -6.47 7.28
N THR A 261 16.87 -5.49 7.96
CA THR A 261 16.04 -4.44 7.38
C THR A 261 16.58 -3.06 7.74
N SER A 262 16.28 -2.05 6.92
CA SER A 262 16.55 -0.64 7.17
C SER A 262 15.54 0.24 6.43
N THR A 263 15.60 1.55 6.61
CA THR A 263 14.80 2.53 5.87
C THR A 263 15.67 3.65 5.32
N PHE A 264 15.28 4.26 4.21
CA PHE A 264 15.98 5.43 3.66
C PHE A 264 15.00 6.36 2.96
N GLY A 265 14.97 7.63 3.38
CA GLY A 265 13.89 8.53 3.02
C GLY A 265 12.54 7.93 3.46
N SER A 266 11.62 7.77 2.52
CA SER A 266 10.33 7.11 2.77
C SER A 266 10.33 5.61 2.45
N GLY A 267 11.43 5.07 1.91
CA GLY A 267 11.51 3.69 1.44
C GLY A 267 12.04 2.70 2.46
N ARG A 268 12.03 1.44 2.05
CA ARG A 268 12.37 0.27 2.88
C ARG A 268 13.48 -0.53 2.21
N VAL A 269 14.37 -1.09 3.00
CA VAL A 269 15.53 -1.85 2.52
C VAL A 269 15.59 -3.17 3.27
N ALA A 270 15.82 -4.27 2.55
CA ALA A 270 16.17 -5.56 3.13
C ALA A 270 17.45 -6.08 2.50
N PHE A 271 18.26 -6.78 3.29
CA PHE A 271 19.45 -7.46 2.83
C PHE A 271 19.42 -8.93 3.27
N TRP A 272 19.82 -9.82 2.36
CA TRP A 272 20.02 -11.25 2.61
C TRP A 272 21.40 -11.66 2.11
N GLY A 273 22.20 -12.26 2.98
CA GLY A 273 23.61 -12.55 2.72
C GLY A 273 23.93 -13.76 1.84
N ASP A 274 22.97 -14.43 1.22
CA ASP A 274 23.21 -15.63 0.39
C ASP A 274 22.11 -15.75 -0.67
N SER A 275 22.47 -16.20 -1.87
CA SER A 275 21.55 -16.48 -2.97
C SER A 275 21.09 -17.95 -3.01
N SER A 276 21.82 -18.87 -2.40
CA SER A 276 21.43 -20.29 -2.30
C SER A 276 20.05 -20.50 -1.63
N PRO A 277 19.65 -19.73 -0.59
CA PRO A 277 18.32 -19.85 0.03
C PRO A 277 17.14 -19.48 -0.86
N ILE A 278 17.36 -18.70 -1.92
CA ILE A 278 16.29 -18.25 -2.82
C ILE A 278 16.18 -19.12 -4.07
N ASP A 279 17.16 -19.99 -4.32
CA ASP A 279 17.15 -21.00 -5.36
C ASP A 279 16.19 -22.15 -4.99
N ASP A 280 15.34 -22.53 -5.93
CA ASP A 280 14.27 -23.52 -5.76
C ASP A 280 14.39 -24.73 -6.70
N GLY A 281 15.49 -24.82 -7.45
CA GLY A 281 15.74 -25.91 -8.40
C GLY A 281 14.87 -25.88 -9.67
N THR A 282 14.12 -24.81 -9.95
CA THR A 282 13.31 -24.65 -11.17
C THR A 282 14.09 -24.06 -12.36
N GLY A 283 15.40 -23.88 -12.23
CA GLY A 283 16.17 -23.20 -13.27
C GLY A 283 16.32 -23.99 -14.57
N GLN A 284 16.86 -23.30 -15.56
CA GLN A 284 17.06 -23.78 -16.91
C GLN A 284 17.98 -25.02 -16.96
N SER A 285 17.76 -25.85 -17.99
CA SER A 285 18.56 -27.05 -18.22
C SER A 285 20.05 -26.72 -18.39
N GLY A 286 20.90 -27.41 -17.64
CA GLY A 286 22.35 -27.24 -17.67
C GLY A 286 22.91 -26.53 -16.43
N ASN A 287 22.05 -25.85 -15.67
CA ASN A 287 22.44 -25.22 -14.41
C ASN A 287 22.57 -26.27 -13.30
N THR A 288 23.59 -26.12 -12.46
CA THR A 288 23.76 -26.91 -11.23
C THR A 288 23.33 -26.03 -10.06
N LEU A 289 22.08 -26.19 -9.67
CA LEU A 289 21.38 -25.36 -8.71
C LEU A 289 21.27 -26.05 -7.35
N TYR A 290 21.08 -25.25 -6.31
CA TYR A 290 20.93 -25.69 -4.94
C TYR A 290 19.53 -25.31 -4.46
N ASP A 291 18.62 -26.28 -4.26
CA ASP A 291 17.27 -25.99 -3.74
C ASP A 291 17.32 -25.64 -2.25
N GLY A 292 17.66 -24.39 -1.95
CA GLY A 292 17.63 -23.83 -0.62
C GLY A 292 16.24 -23.32 -0.23
N TRP A 293 15.39 -22.99 -1.21
CA TRP A 293 14.01 -22.55 -0.97
C TRP A 293 13.24 -23.57 -0.14
N ASN A 294 13.40 -24.86 -0.45
CA ASN A 294 12.75 -25.98 0.23
C ASN A 294 13.60 -26.65 1.32
N ASP A 295 14.65 -25.98 1.82
CA ASP A 295 15.50 -26.55 2.88
C ASP A 295 14.66 -26.85 4.15
N PRO A 296 14.63 -28.10 4.64
CA PRO A 296 13.77 -28.50 5.77
C PRO A 296 14.23 -27.96 7.13
N GLY A 297 15.46 -27.45 7.22
CA GLY A 297 16.02 -26.81 8.41
C GLY A 297 15.77 -25.30 8.47
N ALA A 298 15.18 -24.71 7.42
CA ALA A 298 14.99 -23.28 7.25
C ALA A 298 13.53 -22.91 6.92
N THR A 299 13.28 -21.60 6.85
CA THR A 299 11.98 -21.00 6.50
C THR A 299 12.16 -19.96 5.39
N ASN A 300 12.97 -20.30 4.38
CA ASN A 300 13.44 -19.37 3.34
C ASN A 300 12.28 -18.78 2.52
N ALA A 301 11.31 -19.62 2.12
CA ALA A 301 10.11 -19.16 1.43
C ALA A 301 9.34 -18.07 2.20
N ALA A 302 9.12 -18.28 3.51
CA ALA A 302 8.44 -17.29 4.35
C ALA A 302 9.26 -15.99 4.47
N LEU A 303 10.59 -16.10 4.60
CA LEU A 303 11.47 -14.94 4.68
C LEU A 303 11.45 -14.11 3.39
N ALA A 304 11.61 -14.75 2.24
CA ALA A 304 11.56 -14.10 0.93
C ALA A 304 10.23 -13.36 0.72
N LEU A 305 9.10 -14.05 0.95
CA LEU A 305 7.77 -13.53 0.67
C LEU A 305 7.33 -12.46 1.67
N ASN A 306 7.62 -12.63 2.97
CA ASN A 306 7.33 -11.61 3.98
C ASN A 306 8.19 -10.36 3.76
N ALA A 307 9.45 -10.51 3.38
CA ALA A 307 10.33 -9.40 3.04
C ALA A 307 9.80 -8.67 1.79
N THR A 308 9.41 -9.37 0.71
CA THR A 308 8.78 -8.73 -0.45
C THR A 308 7.51 -7.98 -0.07
N ALA A 309 6.65 -8.58 0.76
CA ALA A 309 5.43 -7.93 1.24
C ALA A 309 5.74 -6.64 2.00
N TRP A 310 6.66 -6.71 2.97
CA TRP A 310 7.09 -5.55 3.75
C TRP A 310 7.72 -4.47 2.86
N LEU A 311 8.57 -4.83 1.91
CA LEU A 311 9.18 -3.89 0.97
C LEU A 311 8.16 -3.23 0.04
N ALA A 312 7.13 -3.95 -0.39
CA ALA A 312 6.08 -3.45 -1.28
C ALA A 312 5.04 -2.57 -0.56
N GLY A 313 5.24 -2.27 0.72
CA GLY A 313 4.31 -1.49 1.52
C GLY A 313 3.16 -2.31 2.12
N ALA A 314 3.12 -3.63 1.92
CA ALA A 314 2.12 -4.49 2.55
C ALA A 314 2.38 -4.55 4.05
N SER A 315 1.36 -4.26 4.85
CA SER A 315 1.44 -4.43 6.30
C SER A 315 1.25 -5.92 6.59
N GLY A 316 2.29 -6.57 7.11
CA GLY A 316 2.34 -8.02 7.33
C GLY A 316 1.09 -8.56 8.02
N SER A 317 0.37 -9.45 7.34
CA SER A 317 -0.83 -10.11 7.85
C SER A 317 -0.44 -11.44 8.50
N SER A 318 0.03 -11.46 9.74
CA SER A 318 0.42 -12.72 10.43
C SER A 318 -0.74 -13.73 10.49
N GLY A 319 -0.64 -14.81 9.71
CA GLY A 319 -1.55 -15.94 9.78
C GLY A 319 -1.12 -16.91 10.88
N GLY A 320 -1.70 -16.78 12.08
CA GLY A 320 -1.45 -17.71 13.19
C GLY A 320 -2.23 -17.40 14.47
N GLY A 321 -3.56 -17.55 14.45
CA GLY A 321 -4.34 -17.75 15.69
C GLY A 321 -4.66 -16.50 16.52
N GLY A 322 -5.03 -15.39 15.87
CA GLY A 322 -5.60 -14.21 16.51
C GLY A 322 -5.73 -13.08 15.49
N SER A 323 -6.94 -12.78 15.03
CA SER A 323 -7.20 -11.83 13.94
C SER A 323 -6.62 -10.43 14.22
N THR A 324 -5.64 -9.99 13.44
CA THR A 324 -5.39 -8.56 13.17
C THR A 324 -5.61 -8.25 11.69
N SER A 325 -6.74 -8.71 11.14
CA SER A 325 -7.37 -7.99 10.04
C SER A 325 -7.51 -6.54 10.47
N CYS A 326 -7.20 -5.57 9.61
CA CYS A 326 -7.87 -4.28 9.73
C CYS A 326 -9.36 -4.60 9.74
N THR A 327 -9.96 -4.56 10.93
CA THR A 327 -11.39 -4.88 11.05
C THR A 327 -12.07 -3.66 10.49
N ALA A 328 -12.73 -3.84 9.34
CA ALA A 328 -13.41 -2.75 8.70
C ALA A 328 -14.33 -2.08 9.72
N ALA A 329 -14.10 -0.80 9.97
CA ALA A 329 -14.75 -0.10 11.06
C ALA A 329 -14.94 1.37 10.71
N GLN A 330 -16.02 1.94 11.22
CA GLN A 330 -16.20 3.38 11.30
C GLN A 330 -15.67 3.84 12.66
N LEU A 331 -14.67 4.73 12.65
CA LEU A 331 -13.97 5.15 13.87
C LEU A 331 -14.59 6.37 14.57
N LEU A 332 -15.36 7.20 13.87
CA LEU A 332 -16.05 8.34 14.46
C LEU A 332 -17.34 7.89 15.14
N GLY A 333 -17.52 8.27 16.40
CA GLY A 333 -18.79 8.13 17.10
C GLY A 333 -19.73 9.30 16.81
N ASN A 334 -21.04 9.08 17.02
CA ASN A 334 -22.11 10.04 16.76
C ASN A 334 -21.97 10.72 15.40
N ASN A 335 -21.84 9.90 14.36
CA ASN A 335 -21.31 10.28 13.07
C ASN A 335 -22.30 11.12 12.23
N GLY A 336 -23.61 10.97 12.48
CA GLY A 336 -24.67 11.87 12.01
C GLY A 336 -25.21 12.81 13.10
N PHE A 337 -24.48 13.00 14.21
CA PHE A 337 -24.82 13.95 15.29
C PHE A 337 -26.12 13.74 16.09
N GLU A 338 -26.94 12.74 15.75
CA GLU A 338 -28.26 12.44 16.34
C GLU A 338 -28.31 12.26 17.87
N SER A 339 -27.16 12.02 18.52
CA SER A 339 -27.07 11.96 19.99
C SER A 339 -26.77 13.32 20.64
N GLY A 340 -26.77 14.42 19.89
CA GLY A 340 -26.38 15.74 20.37
C GLY A 340 -24.89 15.83 20.72
N ASN A 341 -24.51 16.83 21.54
CA ASN A 341 -23.11 17.08 21.87
C ASN A 341 -22.58 16.19 23.01
N THR A 342 -22.55 14.88 22.80
CA THR A 342 -22.08 13.89 23.80
C THR A 342 -20.73 13.27 23.47
N THR A 343 -20.38 13.19 22.18
CA THR A 343 -19.21 12.44 21.70
C THR A 343 -18.13 13.35 21.10
N TRP A 344 -18.55 14.41 20.42
CA TRP A 344 -17.66 15.38 19.83
C TRP A 344 -17.28 16.47 20.84
N SER A 345 -16.09 17.04 20.69
CA SER A 345 -15.73 18.29 21.36
C SER A 345 -16.07 19.44 20.41
N ALA A 346 -17.08 20.24 20.78
CA ALA A 346 -17.62 21.29 19.93
C ALA A 346 -17.81 22.60 20.70
N SER A 347 -17.67 23.74 20.00
CA SER A 347 -18.12 25.03 20.54
C SER A 347 -19.61 24.97 20.88
N SER A 348 -20.04 25.74 21.89
CA SER A 348 -21.44 25.73 22.34
C SER A 348 -22.40 26.04 21.18
N GLY A 349 -23.42 25.19 21.01
CA GLY A 349 -24.44 25.35 19.98
C GLY A 349 -24.08 24.78 18.59
N VAL A 350 -22.84 24.34 18.37
CA VAL A 350 -22.42 23.80 17.06
C VAL A 350 -23.18 22.52 16.71
N ILE A 351 -23.29 21.55 17.61
CA ILE A 351 -24.14 20.38 17.37
C ILE A 351 -25.57 20.73 17.78
N THR A 352 -26.48 20.73 16.81
CA THR A 352 -27.82 21.29 16.96
C THR A 352 -28.85 20.58 16.09
N ASN A 353 -30.12 20.74 16.41
CA ASN A 353 -31.28 20.35 15.62
C ASN A 353 -32.17 21.57 15.29
N SER A 354 -31.55 22.75 15.22
CA SER A 354 -32.22 23.99 14.83
C SER A 354 -32.85 23.85 13.45
N THR A 355 -33.90 24.62 13.18
CA THR A 355 -34.52 24.68 11.86
C THR A 355 -33.91 25.77 10.96
N GLY A 356 -32.84 26.43 11.43
CA GLY A 356 -32.15 27.49 10.69
C GLY A 356 -31.35 26.98 9.49
N GLU A 357 -30.92 25.73 9.55
CA GLU A 357 -30.33 24.98 8.46
C GLU A 357 -31.02 23.61 8.38
N SER A 358 -30.80 22.86 7.30
CA SER A 358 -31.37 21.52 7.15
C SER A 358 -30.32 20.45 7.41
N ALA A 359 -30.63 19.46 8.24
CA ALA A 359 -29.84 18.23 8.34
C ALA A 359 -29.82 17.51 6.98
N ARG A 360 -28.73 16.81 6.66
CA ARG A 360 -28.69 15.95 5.48
C ARG A 360 -29.46 14.66 5.74
N SER A 361 -29.23 14.06 6.91
CA SER A 361 -29.94 12.89 7.40
C SER A 361 -30.39 13.14 8.84
N GLY A 362 -31.37 12.37 9.33
CA GLY A 362 -31.84 12.53 10.71
C GLY A 362 -32.40 13.91 11.04
N SER A 363 -32.06 14.44 12.22
CA SER A 363 -32.57 15.72 12.75
C SER A 363 -31.48 16.60 13.36
N TYR A 364 -30.28 16.07 13.61
CA TYR A 364 -29.15 16.83 14.13
C TYR A 364 -28.07 16.99 13.05
N TYR A 365 -27.27 18.02 13.20
CA TYR A 365 -26.12 18.31 12.35
C TYR A 365 -25.13 19.18 13.12
N ALA A 366 -23.92 19.34 12.59
CA ALA A 366 -22.97 20.33 13.11
C ALA A 366 -23.02 21.61 12.26
N TRP A 367 -23.29 22.73 12.90
CA TRP A 367 -23.35 24.06 12.29
C TRP A 367 -22.26 24.94 12.88
N LEU A 368 -21.24 25.24 12.08
CA LEU A 368 -20.19 26.17 12.45
C LEU A 368 -20.52 27.53 11.84
N ASP A 369 -20.43 28.58 12.66
CA ASP A 369 -20.64 29.98 12.30
C ASP A 369 -22.10 30.31 11.88
N GLY A 370 -22.32 31.18 10.89
CA GLY A 370 -23.65 31.62 10.44
C GLY A 370 -24.25 32.79 11.24
N TYR A 371 -23.43 33.58 11.94
CA TYR A 371 -23.89 34.67 12.81
C TYR A 371 -23.89 36.03 12.10
N GLY A 372 -23.13 36.19 11.02
CA GLY A 372 -22.84 37.50 10.42
C GLY A 372 -22.00 38.40 11.32
N SER A 373 -21.20 37.81 12.21
CA SER A 373 -20.31 38.54 13.11
C SER A 373 -19.07 37.71 13.43
N ALA A 374 -17.96 38.39 13.77
CA ALA A 374 -16.67 37.73 13.88
C ALA A 374 -16.69 36.61 14.92
N THR A 375 -16.61 35.37 14.43
CA THR A 375 -16.79 34.16 15.23
C THR A 375 -15.81 33.09 14.80
N THR A 376 -15.38 32.27 15.75
CA THR A 376 -14.65 31.05 15.46
C THR A 376 -15.34 29.90 16.16
N ASN A 377 -15.77 28.91 15.40
CA ASN A 377 -16.36 27.68 15.92
C ASN A 377 -15.45 26.50 15.62
N THR A 378 -15.42 25.54 16.54
CA THR A 378 -14.63 24.32 16.37
C THR A 378 -15.48 23.10 16.62
N LEU A 379 -15.16 22.03 15.91
CA LEU A 379 -15.70 20.69 16.07
C LEU A 379 -14.54 19.70 15.93
N SER A 380 -14.38 18.79 16.88
CA SER A 380 -13.29 17.81 16.82
C SER A 380 -13.61 16.49 17.51
N GLN A 381 -12.98 15.42 17.02
CA GLN A 381 -13.00 14.12 17.65
C GLN A 381 -11.61 13.47 17.48
N THR A 382 -11.11 12.89 18.56
CA THR A 382 -9.85 12.13 18.56
C THR A 382 -10.14 10.65 18.37
N VAL A 383 -9.41 10.03 17.45
CA VAL A 383 -9.56 8.63 17.06
C VAL A 383 -8.19 7.99 16.88
N THR A 384 -8.10 6.69 17.13
CA THR A 384 -6.91 5.92 16.80
C THR A 384 -7.17 5.18 15.51
N ILE A 385 -6.41 5.51 14.47
CA ILE A 385 -6.45 4.78 13.20
C ILE A 385 -5.62 3.51 13.41
N PRO A 386 -6.20 2.31 13.35
CA PRO A 386 -5.41 1.10 13.56
C PRO A 386 -4.27 1.02 12.54
N SER A 387 -3.12 0.53 12.99
CA SER A 387 -1.97 0.29 12.13
C SER A 387 -2.35 -0.69 11.01
N GLY A 388 -1.86 -0.45 9.80
CA GLY A 388 -2.08 -1.35 8.66
C GLY A 388 -3.48 -1.26 8.04
N CYS A 389 -4.31 -0.32 8.46
CA CYS A 389 -5.59 -0.02 7.80
C CYS A 389 -5.43 1.03 6.70
N ALA A 390 -6.14 0.87 5.59
CA ALA A 390 -6.52 2.03 4.80
C ALA A 390 -7.46 2.89 5.65
N ALA A 391 -7.39 4.21 5.53
CA ALA A 391 -8.25 5.13 6.29
C ALA A 391 -8.78 6.20 5.36
N THR A 392 -10.10 6.38 5.34
CA THR A 392 -10.77 7.40 4.53
C THR A 392 -11.71 8.22 5.40
N LEU A 393 -11.40 9.51 5.55
CA LEU A 393 -12.33 10.48 6.13
C LEU A 393 -13.29 10.91 5.04
N SER A 394 -14.58 10.93 5.34
CA SER A 394 -15.61 11.57 4.55
C SER A 394 -16.62 12.29 5.43
N PHE A 395 -17.29 13.28 4.86
CA PHE A 395 -18.36 14.03 5.49
C PHE A 395 -19.16 14.75 4.41
N TYR A 396 -20.40 15.12 4.69
CA TYR A 396 -21.19 15.97 3.82
C TYR A 396 -21.10 17.41 4.31
N LEU A 397 -20.88 18.33 3.38
CA LEU A 397 -20.74 19.76 3.64
C LEU A 397 -21.76 20.54 2.82
N HIS A 398 -22.58 21.33 3.49
CA HIS A 398 -23.39 22.40 2.92
C HIS A 398 -22.80 23.75 3.37
N ILE A 399 -22.73 24.70 2.46
CA ILE A 399 -22.26 26.06 2.72
C ILE A 399 -23.34 27.01 2.21
N ASP A 400 -23.93 27.79 3.11
CA ASP A 400 -24.83 28.88 2.81
C ASP A 400 -24.18 30.21 3.19
N THR A 401 -24.35 31.24 2.37
CA THR A 401 -23.70 32.53 2.62
C THR A 401 -24.53 33.69 2.11
N ALA A 402 -24.51 34.77 2.89
CA ALA A 402 -25.03 36.08 2.47
C ALA A 402 -23.95 36.92 1.76
N GLU A 403 -22.69 36.50 1.75
CA GLU A 403 -21.61 37.16 1.02
C GLU A 403 -21.88 37.10 -0.48
N THR A 404 -21.85 38.25 -1.16
CA THR A 404 -22.13 38.35 -2.60
C THR A 404 -20.87 38.37 -3.47
N THR A 405 -19.69 38.35 -2.84
CA THR A 405 -18.42 38.36 -3.56
C THR A 405 -18.16 37.00 -4.22
N THR A 406 -17.52 37.02 -5.38
CA THR A 406 -17.09 35.81 -6.10
C THR A 406 -15.58 35.60 -6.08
N SER A 407 -14.83 36.50 -5.46
CA SER A 407 -13.36 36.50 -5.51
C SER A 407 -12.68 36.57 -4.15
N THR A 408 -13.40 36.92 -3.08
CA THR A 408 -12.82 37.09 -1.74
C THR A 408 -13.37 36.04 -0.78
N ALA A 409 -12.47 35.25 -0.20
CA ALA A 409 -12.78 34.33 0.89
C ALA A 409 -12.72 35.10 2.22
N TYR A 410 -13.86 35.60 2.69
CA TYR A 410 -13.96 36.29 3.98
C TYR A 410 -14.08 35.30 5.12
N ASP A 411 -14.88 34.26 4.91
CA ASP A 411 -15.20 33.25 5.91
C ASP A 411 -14.62 31.93 5.45
N THR A 412 -14.06 31.14 6.37
CA THR A 412 -13.36 29.90 6.03
C THR A 412 -13.69 28.76 6.96
N LEU A 413 -13.68 27.54 6.40
CA LEU A 413 -13.71 26.29 7.14
C LEU A 413 -12.43 25.51 6.85
N SER A 414 -11.59 25.32 7.87
CA SER A 414 -10.40 24.46 7.76
C SER A 414 -10.69 23.06 8.29
N VAL A 415 -10.30 22.04 7.52
CA VAL A 415 -10.37 20.62 7.90
C VAL A 415 -8.96 20.10 8.11
N GLN A 416 -8.63 19.72 9.34
CA GLN A 416 -7.26 19.45 9.75
C GLN A 416 -7.15 18.13 10.51
N VAL A 417 -5.96 17.53 10.41
CA VAL A 417 -5.52 16.40 11.24
C VAL A 417 -4.46 16.93 12.21
N LEU A 418 -4.69 16.72 13.50
CA LEU A 418 -3.79 17.14 14.56
C LEU A 418 -3.25 15.93 15.33
N ASN A 419 -2.06 16.05 15.90
CA ASN A 419 -1.58 15.09 16.89
C ASN A 419 -2.27 15.31 18.26
N PRO A 420 -2.10 14.41 19.24
CA PRO A 420 -2.73 14.54 20.55
C PRO A 420 -2.29 15.79 21.34
N SER A 421 -1.14 16.39 21.02
CA SER A 421 -0.67 17.64 21.63
C SER A 421 -1.25 18.90 20.97
N GLY A 422 -2.12 18.76 19.95
CA GLY A 422 -2.78 19.88 19.27
C GLY A 422 -1.97 20.52 18.15
N THR A 423 -0.85 19.92 17.74
CA THR A 423 -0.08 20.36 16.57
C THR A 423 -0.76 19.89 15.28
N VAL A 424 -0.92 20.78 14.31
CA VAL A 424 -1.44 20.43 12.98
C VAL A 424 -0.41 19.56 12.25
N LEU A 425 -0.81 18.32 11.95
CA LEU A 425 -0.04 17.38 11.13
C LEU A 425 -0.33 17.60 9.64
N GLY A 426 -1.55 18.00 9.31
CA GLY A 426 -1.92 18.35 7.94
C GLY A 426 -3.26 19.08 7.86
N THR A 427 -3.40 19.92 6.83
CA THR A 427 -4.67 20.54 6.45
C THR A 427 -5.19 19.82 5.21
N LEU A 428 -6.30 19.11 5.36
CA LEU A 428 -6.92 18.30 4.30
C LEU A 428 -7.61 19.18 3.26
N ALA A 429 -8.29 20.24 3.72
CA ALA A 429 -8.92 21.24 2.87
C ALA A 429 -9.18 22.54 3.64
N THR A 430 -9.33 23.61 2.87
CA THR A 430 -9.94 24.87 3.33
C THR A 430 -11.07 25.23 2.38
N TYR A 431 -12.28 25.38 2.91
CA TYR A 431 -13.44 25.90 2.20
C TYR A 431 -13.73 27.33 2.63
N SER A 432 -14.56 28.03 1.87
CA SER A 432 -14.95 29.41 2.16
C SER A 432 -16.36 29.73 1.65
N ASN A 433 -16.83 30.94 1.91
CA ASN A 433 -18.04 31.51 1.30
C ASN A 433 -18.06 31.37 -0.24
N LEU A 434 -16.90 31.34 -0.90
CA LEU A 434 -16.79 31.12 -2.36
C LEU A 434 -17.15 29.71 -2.82
N ASN A 435 -17.31 28.77 -1.89
CA ASN A 435 -17.66 27.38 -2.17
C ASN A 435 -19.14 27.07 -1.91
N ALA A 436 -19.97 28.09 -1.65
CA ALA A 436 -21.40 27.96 -1.48
C ALA A 436 -22.08 27.28 -2.68
N ALA A 437 -22.95 26.32 -2.40
CA ALA A 437 -23.68 25.55 -3.40
C ALA A 437 -24.99 25.04 -2.80
N SER A 438 -25.97 24.74 -3.66
CA SER A 438 -27.26 24.21 -3.19
C SER A 438 -27.08 22.81 -2.60
N GLY A 439 -27.47 22.66 -1.34
CA GLY A 439 -27.47 21.38 -0.62
C GLY A 439 -26.08 20.86 -0.26
N TYR A 440 -26.04 19.59 0.16
CA TYR A 440 -24.84 18.93 0.67
C TYR A 440 -24.00 18.30 -0.44
N THR A 441 -22.68 18.47 -0.34
CA THR A 441 -21.69 17.77 -1.16
C THR A 441 -20.80 16.88 -0.28
N GLN A 442 -20.60 15.62 -0.67
CA GLN A 442 -19.67 14.74 0.04
C GLN A 442 -18.23 15.16 -0.23
N ARG A 443 -17.42 15.25 0.83
CA ARG A 443 -15.98 15.42 0.79
C ARG A 443 -15.31 14.13 1.27
N SER A 444 -14.18 13.77 0.69
CA SER A 444 -13.47 12.54 1.00
C SER A 444 -11.95 12.74 0.92
N PHE A 445 -11.23 12.20 1.89
CA PHE A 445 -9.79 12.36 2.05
C PHE A 445 -9.14 11.06 2.52
N ASN A 446 -7.99 10.73 1.95
CA ASN A 446 -7.18 9.59 2.39
C ASN A 446 -6.35 9.99 3.62
N LEU A 447 -6.49 9.21 4.69
CA LEU A 447 -5.77 9.36 5.96
C LEU A 447 -4.83 8.18 6.25
N GLY A 448 -4.53 7.34 5.25
CA GLY A 448 -3.66 6.17 5.40
C GLY A 448 -2.26 6.51 5.92
N ASN A 449 -1.75 7.72 5.65
CA ASN A 449 -0.47 8.21 6.19
C ASN A 449 -0.48 8.37 7.73
N TYR A 450 -1.67 8.35 8.34
CA TYR A 450 -1.87 8.42 9.79
C TYR A 450 -2.22 7.05 10.41
N ALA A 451 -2.16 5.96 9.64
CA ALA A 451 -2.39 4.61 10.16
C ALA A 451 -1.41 4.28 11.29
N GLY A 452 -1.90 3.69 12.37
CA GLY A 452 -1.14 3.41 13.58
C GLY A 452 -1.00 4.60 14.53
N GLN A 453 -1.58 5.76 14.21
CA GLN A 453 -1.51 6.96 15.03
C GLN A 453 -2.86 7.29 15.65
N THR A 454 -2.82 7.87 16.85
CA THR A 454 -3.95 8.60 17.42
C THR A 454 -3.92 10.02 16.88
N VAL A 455 -4.97 10.42 16.18
CA VAL A 455 -5.11 11.75 15.56
C VAL A 455 -6.44 12.39 15.95
N SER A 456 -6.48 13.72 15.95
CA SER A 456 -7.72 14.48 16.07
C SER A 456 -8.12 15.03 14.70
N ILE A 457 -9.32 14.68 14.26
CA ILE A 457 -9.96 15.35 13.12
C ILE A 457 -10.60 16.63 13.66
N LYS A 458 -10.23 17.78 13.09
CA LYS A 458 -10.70 19.08 13.54
C LYS A 458 -11.24 19.90 12.38
N PHE A 459 -12.44 20.42 12.59
CA PHE A 459 -13.06 21.44 11.76
C PHE A 459 -12.99 22.77 12.51
N THR A 460 -12.53 23.82 11.83
CA THR A 460 -12.49 25.18 12.38
C THR A 460 -13.16 26.11 11.40
N GLY A 461 -14.35 26.59 11.77
CA GLY A 461 -15.05 27.67 11.08
C GLY A 461 -14.52 29.01 11.61
N THR A 462 -14.32 29.97 10.72
CA THR A 462 -14.00 31.35 11.06
C THR A 462 -14.80 32.27 10.15
N GLU A 463 -15.70 33.03 10.78
CA GLU A 463 -16.54 34.02 10.14
C GLU A 463 -16.02 35.43 10.43
N GLY A 464 -16.10 36.29 9.42
CA GLY A 464 -15.79 37.70 9.48
C GLY A 464 -16.91 38.51 10.13
N ALA A 465 -16.80 39.83 10.08
CA ALA A 465 -17.58 40.72 10.95
C ALA A 465 -18.89 41.27 10.35
N LYS A 466 -19.36 40.82 9.18
CA LYS A 466 -20.43 41.51 8.44
C LYS A 466 -21.57 40.64 7.92
N LEU A 467 -21.31 39.72 7.00
CA LEU A 467 -22.33 38.87 6.39
C LEU A 467 -22.10 37.44 6.83
N GLN A 468 -23.19 36.67 6.86
CA GLN A 468 -23.14 35.32 7.41
C GLN A 468 -22.54 34.32 6.42
N THR A 469 -21.78 33.36 6.91
CA THR A 469 -21.53 32.10 6.22
C THR A 469 -21.70 30.92 7.17
N SER A 470 -22.66 30.05 6.87
CA SER A 470 -22.91 28.79 7.55
C SER A 470 -22.04 27.69 6.95
N PHE A 471 -21.30 26.97 7.80
CA PHE A 471 -20.66 25.72 7.42
C PHE A 471 -21.36 24.55 8.11
N VAL A 472 -22.20 23.83 7.36
CA VAL A 472 -23.06 22.78 7.89
C VAL A 472 -22.49 21.41 7.51
N ILE A 473 -22.14 20.62 8.51
CA ILE A 473 -21.50 19.32 8.38
C ILE A 473 -22.46 18.24 8.89
N ASP A 474 -22.60 17.17 8.12
CA ASP A 474 -23.41 16.03 8.49
C ASP A 474 -22.84 14.71 7.95
N ASP A 475 -23.32 13.57 8.46
CA ASP A 475 -22.95 12.21 8.03
C ASP A 475 -21.42 12.02 7.89
N THR A 476 -20.69 12.33 8.96
CA THR A 476 -19.23 12.11 9.03
C THR A 476 -18.88 10.63 9.04
N ALA A 477 -17.69 10.29 8.58
CA ALA A 477 -17.18 8.93 8.60
C ALA A 477 -15.66 8.90 8.45
N LEU A 478 -14.94 8.28 9.38
CA LEU A 478 -13.58 7.77 9.18
C LEU A 478 -13.62 6.25 9.08
N ASN A 479 -13.77 5.75 7.85
CA ASN A 479 -13.79 4.32 7.59
C ASN A 479 -12.36 3.79 7.49
N VAL A 480 -12.10 2.68 8.18
CA VAL A 480 -10.89 1.89 8.02
C VAL A 480 -11.21 0.54 7.42
N SER A 481 -10.29 -0.02 6.63
CA SER A 481 -10.43 -1.32 5.96
C SER A 481 -9.09 -1.94 5.60
#